data_AF-A0A6P2AIT7-F1
#
_entry.id   AF-A0A6P2AIT7-F1
#
_cell.length_a   1.000
_cell.length_b   1.000
_cell.length_c   1.000
_cell.angle_alpha   90.00
_cell.angle_beta   90.00
_cell.angle_gamma   90.00
#
_symmetry.space_group_name_H-M   'P 1'
#
loop_
_entity.id
_entity.type
_entity.pdbx_description
1 polymer ?
#
loop_
_entity_poly.entity_id
_entity_poly.type
_entity_poly.pdbx_seq_one_letter_code
_entity_poly.pdbx_strand_id
1 'polypeptide(L)'
;PRLDPRPADPAAFLAGLLHGMAHIEAQGYQRLAALGATPLTQVFTAGGGAKNSVWGAIRQRVLGVPVAASIQTEAAYGTARLAQWQGLGQFQP
;
A
#
# COMPACT_ATOMS: atom_id res chain seq x y z
N PRO A 1 -18.80 5.52 0.02
CA PRO A 1 -18.14 6.72 0.59
C PRO A 1 -19.17 7.85 0.68
N ARG A 2 -19.20 8.61 1.78
CA ARG A 2 -20.00 9.85 1.86
C ARG A 2 -19.12 10.99 1.38
N LEU A 3 -19.50 11.63 0.27
CA LEU A 3 -18.72 12.70 -0.35
C LEU A 3 -19.22 14.10 0.00
N ASP A 4 -20.36 14.16 0.70
CA ASP A 4 -21.03 15.40 1.08
C ASP A 4 -21.08 15.60 2.61
N PRO A 5 -20.96 16.86 3.08
CA PRO A 5 -20.77 18.06 2.27
C PRO A 5 -19.33 18.15 1.72
N ARG A 6 -19.21 18.47 0.42
CA ARG A 6 -17.90 18.66 -0.21
C ARG A 6 -17.27 19.98 0.24
N PRO A 7 -16.03 19.98 0.77
CA PRO A 7 -15.30 21.21 1.04
C PRO A 7 -15.16 22.07 -0.22
N ALA A 8 -15.22 23.38 -0.06
CA ALA A 8 -15.03 24.32 -1.17
C ALA A 8 -13.62 24.22 -1.77
N ASP A 9 -12.61 23.93 -0.94
CA ASP A 9 -11.24 23.70 -1.39
C ASP A 9 -11.07 22.30 -2.01
N PRO A 10 -10.76 22.18 -3.31
CA PRO A 10 -10.52 20.90 -3.97
C PRO A 10 -9.33 20.13 -3.39
N ALA A 11 -8.31 20.83 -2.86
CA ALA A 11 -7.14 20.19 -2.27
C ALA A 11 -7.52 19.51 -0.94
N ALA A 12 -8.27 20.19 -0.08
CA ALA A 12 -8.85 19.60 1.12
C ALA A 12 -9.75 18.39 0.80
N PHE A 13 -10.57 18.48 -0.26
CA PHE A 13 -11.40 17.37 -0.69
C PHE A 13 -10.55 16.16 -1.12
N LEU A 14 -9.54 16.36 -1.98
CA LEU A 14 -8.63 15.29 -2.39
C LEU A 14 -7.87 14.69 -1.19
N ALA A 15 -7.34 15.53 -0.30
CA ALA A 15 -6.66 15.08 0.91
C ALA A 15 -7.57 14.19 1.77
N GLY A 16 -8.85 14.54 1.91
CA GLY A 16 -9.86 13.71 2.59
C GLY A 16 -10.06 12.34 1.93
N LEU A 17 -10.14 12.30 0.59
CA LEU A 17 -10.25 11.04 -0.17
C LEU A 17 -9.01 10.15 0.04
N LEU A 18 -7.81 10.73 -0.06
CA LEU A 18 -6.55 10.01 0.12
C LEU A 18 -6.41 9.44 1.55
N HIS A 19 -6.80 10.21 2.57
CA HIS A 19 -6.85 9.74 3.96
C HIS A 19 -7.89 8.63 4.14
N GLY A 20 -9.08 8.76 3.55
CA GLY A 20 -10.12 7.74 3.62
C GLY A 20 -9.66 6.40 3.05
N MET A 21 -9.00 6.41 1.88
CA MET A 21 -8.41 5.21 1.30
C MET A 21 -7.29 4.62 2.17
N ALA A 22 -6.43 5.46 2.76
CA ALA A 22 -5.36 4.99 3.66
C ALA A 22 -5.93 4.34 4.94
N HIS A 23 -7.04 4.84 5.48
CA HIS A 23 -7.72 4.20 6.62
C HIS A 23 -8.32 2.85 6.25
N ILE A 24 -8.92 2.73 5.05
CA ILE A 24 -9.43 1.44 4.55
C ILE A 24 -8.28 0.43 4.40
N GLU A 25 -7.14 0.85 3.86
CA GLU A 25 -5.94 0.01 3.75
C GLU A 25 -5.43 -0.46 5.12
N ALA A 26 -5.34 0.45 6.10
CA ALA A 26 -4.93 0.11 7.47
C ALA A 26 -5.88 -0.90 8.12
N GLN A 27 -7.20 -0.72 7.96
CA GLN A 27 -8.19 -1.69 8.43
C GLN A 27 -8.02 -3.05 7.76
N GLY A 28 -7.68 -3.08 6.47
CA GLY A 28 -7.37 -4.31 5.74
C GLY A 28 -6.20 -5.08 6.37
N TYR A 29 -5.07 -4.41 6.59
CA TYR A 29 -3.91 -5.04 7.23
C TYR A 29 -4.16 -5.46 8.68
N GLN A 30 -4.87 -4.64 9.46
CA GLN A 30 -5.29 -4.99 10.82
C GLN A 30 -6.19 -6.24 10.82
N ARG A 31 -7.10 -6.35 9.86
CA ARG A 31 -7.97 -7.52 9.72
C ARG A 31 -7.18 -8.78 9.37
N LEU A 32 -6.19 -8.69 8.48
CA LEU A 32 -5.30 -9.81 8.17
C LEU A 32 -4.56 -10.30 9.42
N ALA A 33 -4.00 -9.37 10.21
CA ALA A 33 -3.33 -9.71 11.46
C ALA A 33 -4.29 -10.37 12.46
N ALA A 34 -5.51 -9.84 12.61
CA ALA A 34 -6.54 -10.44 13.46
C ALA A 34 -6.99 -11.84 13.01
N LEU A 35 -6.80 -12.19 11.74
CA LEU A 35 -7.06 -13.52 11.17
C LEU A 35 -5.85 -14.46 11.24
N GLY A 36 -4.72 -14.03 11.83
CA GLY A 36 -3.54 -14.85 12.06
C GLY A 36 -2.37 -14.62 11.10
N ALA A 37 -2.43 -13.60 10.23
CA ALA A 37 -1.27 -13.22 9.43
C ALA A 37 -0.18 -12.57 10.30
N THR A 38 1.08 -12.68 9.88
CA THR A 38 2.20 -11.97 10.50
C THR A 38 1.94 -10.46 10.54
N PRO A 39 2.20 -9.76 11.67
CA PRO A 39 2.01 -8.31 11.76
C PRO A 39 2.75 -7.54 10.67
N LEU A 40 2.11 -6.49 10.15
CA LEU A 40 2.66 -5.66 9.10
C LEU A 40 3.93 -4.93 9.60
N THR A 41 5.01 -5.01 8.83
CA THR A 41 6.29 -4.33 9.13
C THR A 41 6.69 -3.31 8.08
N GLN A 42 6.25 -3.47 6.83
CA GLN A 42 6.55 -2.57 5.71
C GLN A 42 5.56 -2.77 4.57
N VAL A 43 5.28 -1.72 3.80
CA VAL A 43 4.47 -1.78 2.58
C VAL A 43 5.28 -1.34 1.36
N PHE A 44 5.29 -2.18 0.32
CA PHE A 44 5.73 -1.82 -1.01
C PHE A 44 4.52 -1.50 -1.89
N THR A 45 4.52 -0.35 -2.55
CA THR A 45 3.39 0.13 -3.34
C THR A 45 3.64 0.01 -4.84
N ALA A 46 2.61 -0.44 -5.56
CA ALA A 46 2.58 -0.54 -7.02
C ALA A 46 1.40 0.28 -7.59
N GLY A 47 1.27 0.30 -8.92
CA GLY A 47 0.21 1.03 -9.63
C GLY A 47 0.41 2.55 -9.67
N GLY A 48 -0.53 3.26 -10.29
CA GLY A 48 -0.41 4.72 -10.53
C GLY A 48 -0.23 5.55 -9.26
N GLY A 49 -0.87 5.14 -8.16
CA GLY A 49 -0.78 5.81 -6.85
C GLY A 49 0.63 5.81 -6.24
N ALA A 50 1.50 4.87 -6.64
CA ALA A 50 2.87 4.76 -6.14
C ALA A 50 3.73 6.00 -6.43
N LYS A 51 3.39 6.76 -7.48
CA LYS A 51 4.10 7.97 -7.90
C LYS A 51 3.73 9.20 -7.07
N ASN A 52 2.69 9.12 -6.24
CA ASN A 52 2.22 10.24 -5.43
C ASN A 52 2.90 10.21 -4.05
N SER A 53 3.95 11.01 -3.90
CA SER A 53 4.72 11.10 -2.65
C SER A 53 3.89 11.59 -1.46
N VAL A 54 2.95 12.51 -1.69
CA VAL A 54 2.03 13.01 -0.64
C VAL A 54 1.15 11.88 -0.14
N TRP A 55 0.59 11.08 -1.05
CA TRP A 55 -0.24 9.95 -0.65
C TRP A 55 0.58 8.85 0.04
N GLY A 56 1.81 8.59 -0.42
CA GLY A 56 2.76 7.71 0.27
C GLY A 56 3.01 8.15 1.72
N ALA A 57 3.24 9.44 1.95
CA ALA A 57 3.43 10.00 3.29
C ALA A 57 2.18 9.89 4.17
N ILE A 58 0.98 10.15 3.62
CA ILE A 58 -0.30 9.94 4.31
C ILE A 58 -0.43 8.48 4.74
N ARG A 59 -0.19 7.53 3.83
CA ARG A 59 -0.27 6.09 4.12
C ARG A 59 0.72 5.66 5.17
N GLN A 60 1.98 6.09 5.07
CA GLN A 60 2.99 5.80 6.09
C GLN A 60 2.56 6.26 7.48
N ARG A 61 1.99 7.47 7.59
CA ARG A 61 1.48 8.00 8.86
C ARG A 61 0.29 7.20 9.40
N VAL A 62 -0.64 6.81 8.54
CA VAL A 62 -1.85 6.06 8.94
C VAL A 62 -1.53 4.60 9.29
N LEU A 63 -0.62 3.97 8.56
CA LEU A 63 -0.23 2.57 8.75
C LEU A 63 0.77 2.37 9.90
N GLY A 64 1.57 3.39 10.23
CA GLY A 64 2.60 3.32 11.28
C GLY A 64 3.84 2.49 10.90
N VAL A 65 3.98 2.13 9.62
CA VAL A 65 5.13 1.37 9.08
C VAL A 65 5.68 2.05 7.82
N PRO A 66 6.94 1.80 7.43
CA PRO A 66 7.50 2.36 6.20
C PRO A 66 6.68 2.00 4.95
N VAL A 67 6.47 2.98 4.08
CA VAL A 67 5.81 2.81 2.77
C VAL A 67 6.76 3.27 1.68
N ALA A 68 7.11 2.36 0.76
CA ALA A 68 8.03 2.64 -0.34
C ALA A 68 7.45 2.20 -1.68
N ALA A 69 7.81 2.89 -2.77
CA ALA A 69 7.50 2.41 -4.11
C ALA A 69 8.26 1.10 -4.38
N SER A 70 7.59 0.11 -4.98
CA SER A 70 8.27 -1.11 -5.42
C SER A 70 9.24 -0.77 -6.54
N ILE A 71 10.47 -1.29 -6.44
CA ILE A 71 11.49 -1.11 -7.49
C ILE A 71 11.04 -1.80 -8.79
N GLN A 72 10.30 -2.90 -8.68
CA GLN A 72 9.84 -3.70 -9.81
C GLN A 72 8.36 -4.06 -9.60
N THR A 73 7.53 -3.82 -10.62
CA THR A 73 6.08 -4.05 -10.55
C THR A 73 5.57 -5.00 -11.63
N GLU A 74 6.39 -5.29 -12.64
CA GLU A 74 5.99 -6.12 -13.78
C GLU A 74 5.90 -7.60 -13.39
N ALA A 75 4.79 -8.24 -13.76
CA ALA A 75 4.61 -9.67 -13.54
C ALA A 75 5.71 -10.50 -14.22
N ALA A 76 6.14 -10.09 -15.42
CA ALA A 76 7.22 -10.74 -16.16
C ALA A 76 8.55 -10.76 -15.38
N TYR A 77 8.85 -9.70 -14.63
CA TYR A 77 10.03 -9.65 -13.78
C TYR A 77 9.93 -10.67 -12.62
N GLY A 78 8.75 -10.80 -12.01
CA GLY A 78 8.48 -11.82 -11.00
C GLY A 78 8.69 -13.24 -11.54
N THR A 79 8.17 -13.53 -12.73
CA THR A 79 8.37 -14.84 -13.39
C THR A 79 9.83 -15.11 -13.72
N ALA A 80 10.58 -14.10 -14.17
CA ALA A 80 12.02 -14.23 -14.41
C ALA A 80 12.80 -14.57 -13.13
N ARG A 81 12.44 -13.97 -11.99
CA ARG A 81 13.02 -14.33 -10.69
C ARG A 81 12.71 -15.76 -10.29
N LEU A 82 11.48 -16.21 -10.50
CA LEU A 82 11.10 -17.60 -10.20
C LEU A 82 11.97 -18.59 -10.99
N ALA A 83 12.21 -18.32 -12.27
CA ALA A 83 13.10 -19.14 -13.10
C ALA A 83 14.56 -19.08 -12.61
N GLN A 84 15.06 -17.87 -12.30
CA GLN A 84 16.42 -17.67 -11.79
C GLN A 84 16.67 -18.41 -10.47
N TRP A 85 15.69 -18.41 -9.57
CA TRP A 85 15.78 -19.03 -8.25
C TRP A 85 15.45 -20.52 -8.23
N GLN A 86 15.23 -21.11 -9.41
CA GLN A 86 14.84 -22.51 -9.54
C GLN A 86 13.60 -22.85 -8.69
N GLY A 87 12.62 -21.94 -8.67
CA GLY A 87 11.43 -22.02 -7.82
C GLY A 87 11.47 -21.04 -6.65
N LEU A 88 10.98 -21.47 -5.48
CA LEU A 88 10.77 -20.61 -4.30
C LEU A 88 11.96 -20.60 -3.32
N GLY A 89 13.16 -20.98 -3.76
CA GLY A 89 14.32 -21.19 -2.87
C GLY A 89 14.80 -19.98 -2.07
N GLN A 90 14.28 -18.78 -2.35
CA GLN A 90 14.57 -17.54 -1.62
C GLN A 90 13.55 -17.22 -0.52
N PHE A 91 12.46 -17.97 -0.40
CA PHE A 91 11.46 -17.79 0.65
C PHE A 91 11.69 -18.87 1.72
N GLN A 92 12.38 -18.49 2.80
CA GLN A 92 12.43 -19.28 4.02
C GLN A 92 11.38 -18.75 5.00
N PRO A 93 10.63 -19.63 5.70
CA PRO A 93 9.65 -19.21 6.71
C PRO A 93 10.31 -18.50 7.89
#